data_AF-A0A5B9G3J7-F1
#
_entry.id   AF-A0A5B9G3J7-F1
#
_cell.length_a   1.000
_cell.length_b   1.000
_cell.length_c   1.000
_cell.angle_alpha   90.00
_cell.angle_beta   90.00
_cell.angle_gamma   90.00
#
_symmetry.space_group_name_H-M   'P 1'
#
loop_
_entity.id
_entity.type
_entity.pdbx_description
1 polymer ?
#
loop_
_entity_poly.entity_id
_entity_poly.type
_entity_poly.pdbx_seq_one_letter_code
_entity_poly.pdbx_strand_id
1 'polypeptide(L)'
;MNLEKPSPVQAPAGIARRRRLAAVGVALAGLLALSGCATTEPTPTPGASGSPSPSASPSTSPSASAEPGEAPAPPADEATPVGVTCQQLITPDDLYAYNPNLAHIDGEAPAAGTPGARAVAAKGVACVYRNLTSNETIVVSASTPGPTALTQARAELSASATPADGLGGEGWFGGGTATVIAGEHLVTVSSDIFTAPADAAQLTTTAVSHLP
;
A
#
# COMPACT_ATOMS: atom_id res chain seq x y z
N MET A 1 -12.97 30.71 -52.91
CA MET A 1 -13.76 29.46 -53.08
C MET A 1 -12.83 28.44 -53.71
N ASN A 2 -12.05 27.73 -52.89
CA ASN A 2 -11.19 26.64 -53.31
C ASN A 2 -11.87 25.34 -52.91
N LEU A 3 -12.13 24.48 -53.91
CA LEU A 3 -12.61 23.11 -53.71
C LEU A 3 -11.39 22.23 -53.42
N GLU A 4 -11.09 22.00 -52.15
CA GLU A 4 -10.18 20.93 -51.76
C GLU A 4 -10.85 19.56 -51.93
N LYS A 5 -10.16 18.69 -52.64
CA LYS A 5 -10.57 17.34 -53.06
C LYS A 5 -10.35 16.35 -51.90
N PRO A 6 -11.31 15.47 -51.56
CA PRO A 6 -11.16 14.53 -50.45
C PRO A 6 -10.17 13.40 -50.79
N SER A 7 -9.25 13.14 -49.86
CA SER A 7 -8.30 12.02 -49.88
C SER A 7 -9.01 10.66 -49.73
N PRO A 8 -8.52 9.59 -50.37
CA PRO A 8 -9.12 8.27 -50.26
C PRO A 8 -8.87 7.61 -48.90
N VAL A 9 -9.96 7.14 -48.30
CA VAL A 9 -10.02 6.26 -47.13
C VAL A 9 -9.36 4.92 -47.46
N GLN A 10 -8.28 4.57 -46.75
CA GLN A 10 -7.70 3.23 -46.78
C GLN A 10 -8.32 2.39 -45.65
N ALA A 11 -9.00 1.31 -46.04
CA ALA A 11 -9.58 0.30 -45.16
C ALA A 11 -8.55 -0.83 -44.87
N PRO A 12 -8.73 -1.60 -43.78
CA PRO A 12 -7.65 -2.33 -43.12
C PRO A 12 -7.28 -3.65 -43.80
N ALA A 13 -5.97 -3.96 -43.80
CA ALA A 13 -5.46 -5.28 -44.14
C ALA A 13 -5.67 -6.24 -42.95
N GLY A 14 -6.57 -7.20 -43.12
CA GLY A 14 -6.81 -8.28 -42.16
C GLY A 14 -5.61 -9.23 -42.08
N ILE A 15 -5.12 -9.48 -40.87
CA ILE A 15 -4.14 -10.55 -40.60
C ILE A 15 -4.86 -11.71 -39.94
N ALA A 16 -4.78 -12.85 -40.63
CA ALA A 16 -5.48 -14.09 -40.33
C ALA A 16 -5.02 -14.76 -39.03
N ARG A 17 -6.00 -15.32 -38.31
CA ARG A 17 -5.86 -16.23 -37.17
C ARG A 17 -4.85 -17.36 -37.44
N ARG A 18 -3.95 -17.58 -36.49
CA ARG A 18 -3.40 -18.92 -36.23
C ARG A 18 -3.74 -19.35 -34.82
N ARG A 19 -4.83 -20.11 -34.71
CA ARG A 19 -5.16 -20.94 -33.54
C ARG A 19 -4.08 -22.01 -33.42
N ARG A 20 -3.28 -21.99 -32.36
CA ARG A 20 -2.58 -23.19 -31.88
C ARG A 20 -3.39 -23.77 -30.73
N LEU A 21 -4.22 -24.74 -31.08
CA LEU A 21 -4.76 -25.72 -30.15
C LEU A 21 -3.61 -26.66 -29.79
N ALA A 22 -3.21 -26.70 -28.51
CA ALA A 22 -2.44 -27.79 -27.96
C ALA A 22 -3.23 -28.36 -26.79
N ALA A 23 -3.48 -29.66 -26.88
CA ALA A 23 -4.37 -30.44 -26.06
C ALA A 23 -3.61 -31.10 -24.88
N VAL A 24 -4.33 -31.24 -23.77
CA VAL A 24 -4.37 -32.38 -22.83
C VAL A 24 -3.08 -32.80 -22.12
N GLY A 25 -3.14 -32.70 -20.79
CA GLY A 25 -2.36 -33.50 -19.85
C GLY A 25 -3.06 -33.54 -18.49
N VAL A 26 -3.99 -34.48 -18.31
CA VAL A 26 -4.57 -34.85 -17.01
C VAL A 26 -3.57 -35.76 -16.30
N ALA A 27 -3.21 -35.44 -15.04
CA ALA A 27 -2.66 -36.42 -14.12
C ALA A 27 -3.15 -36.15 -12.68
N LEU A 28 -3.60 -37.25 -12.08
CA LEU A 28 -4.37 -37.42 -10.86
C LEU A 28 -3.57 -37.22 -9.56
N ALA A 29 -4.30 -36.79 -8.53
CA ALA A 29 -4.31 -37.29 -7.15
C ALA A 29 -3.00 -37.30 -6.32
N GLY A 30 -3.00 -36.47 -5.27
CA GLY A 30 -2.21 -36.66 -4.06
C GLY A 30 -3.07 -36.33 -2.83
N LEU A 31 -3.46 -37.38 -2.11
CA LEU A 31 -4.27 -37.36 -0.89
C LEU A 31 -3.51 -36.87 0.35
N LEU A 32 -4.27 -36.28 1.28
CA LEU A 32 -4.19 -36.41 2.75
C LEU A 32 -2.87 -36.08 3.50
N ALA A 33 -2.93 -35.04 4.36
CA ALA A 33 -2.96 -35.23 5.82
C ALA A 33 -3.12 -33.88 6.56
N LEU A 34 -4.32 -33.63 7.11
CA LEU A 34 -4.56 -32.65 8.17
C LEU A 34 -4.34 -33.35 9.52
N SER A 35 -3.32 -32.95 10.28
CA SER A 35 -3.27 -33.19 11.73
C SER A 35 -2.27 -32.24 12.39
N GLY A 36 -2.77 -31.30 13.17
CA GLY A 36 -1.95 -30.36 13.94
C GLY A 36 -2.79 -29.52 14.89
N CYS A 37 -3.57 -30.18 15.75
CA CYS A 37 -4.25 -29.53 16.86
C CYS A 37 -3.49 -29.90 18.14
N ALA A 38 -2.88 -28.93 18.80
CA ALA A 38 -2.55 -29.01 20.21
C ALA A 38 -2.75 -27.61 20.80
N THR A 39 -3.96 -27.39 21.31
CA THR A 39 -4.30 -26.34 22.27
C THR A 39 -3.54 -26.66 23.56
N THR A 40 -2.63 -25.79 23.97
CA THR A 40 -2.05 -25.82 25.32
C THR A 40 -2.76 -24.75 26.14
N GLU A 41 -3.70 -25.20 26.95
CA GLU A 41 -4.40 -24.42 27.96
C GLU A 41 -3.48 -24.25 29.18
N PRO A 42 -3.18 -23.02 29.66
CA PRO A 42 -2.52 -22.86 30.95
C PRO A 42 -3.53 -22.95 32.09
N THR A 43 -3.34 -23.96 32.94
CA THR A 43 -3.97 -24.14 34.25
C THR A 43 -3.78 -22.89 35.13
N PRO A 44 -4.86 -22.28 35.67
CA PRO A 44 -4.73 -21.28 36.74
C PRO A 44 -4.53 -21.98 38.10
N THR A 45 -3.38 -21.77 38.71
CA THR A 45 -3.12 -22.13 40.12
C THR A 45 -3.85 -21.15 41.05
N PRO A 46 -4.72 -21.60 41.98
CA PRO A 46 -5.27 -20.76 43.03
C PRO A 46 -4.27 -20.67 44.19
N GLY A 47 -3.89 -19.46 44.60
CA GLY A 47 -2.89 -19.26 45.64
C GLY A 47 -3.09 -18.00 46.47
N ALA A 48 -3.93 -18.14 47.50
CA ALA A 48 -3.89 -17.46 48.80
C ALA A 48 -4.01 -15.92 48.87
N SER A 49 -5.21 -15.53 49.32
CA SER A 49 -5.49 -14.33 50.11
C SER A 49 -4.57 -14.22 51.33
N GLY A 50 -4.05 -13.02 51.59
CA GLY A 50 -3.31 -12.65 52.79
C GLY A 50 -3.28 -11.13 52.94
N SER A 51 -4.21 -10.58 53.73
CA SER A 51 -4.26 -9.19 54.19
C SER A 51 -3.90 -9.14 55.71
N PRO A 52 -3.77 -7.97 56.36
CA PRO A 52 -2.54 -7.17 56.49
C PRO A 52 -2.11 -7.03 57.98
N SER A 53 -0.89 -6.58 58.26
CA SER A 53 -0.63 -5.72 59.44
C SER A 53 0.81 -5.19 59.58
N PRO A 54 1.00 -4.09 60.33
CA PRO A 54 2.04 -3.09 60.11
C PRO A 54 3.20 -3.16 61.12
N SER A 55 4.33 -2.52 60.82
CA SER A 55 5.06 -1.71 61.83
C SER A 55 6.21 -0.87 61.26
N ALA A 56 6.18 0.41 61.63
CA ALA A 56 7.27 1.33 61.98
C ALA A 56 8.40 1.73 60.98
N SER A 57 8.29 3.00 60.55
CA SER A 57 9.29 4.08 60.35
C SER A 57 10.63 4.03 61.15
N PRO A 58 11.58 5.00 60.99
CA PRO A 58 11.98 5.86 59.86
C PRO A 58 13.52 5.98 59.66
N SER A 59 14.00 6.44 58.49
CA SER A 59 15.30 7.12 58.21
C SER A 59 15.56 7.01 56.70
N THR A 60 16.07 7.97 55.92
CA THR A 60 16.78 9.24 56.13
C THR A 60 16.87 9.92 54.76
N SER A 61 16.85 11.26 54.74
CA SER A 61 17.42 12.16 53.72
C SER A 61 16.81 12.19 52.30
N PRO A 62 16.14 13.29 51.89
CA PRO A 62 15.90 13.56 50.48
C PRO A 62 17.16 14.21 49.88
N SER A 63 18.02 13.40 49.25
CA SER A 63 19.00 13.94 48.31
C SER A 63 18.27 14.25 47.01
N ALA A 64 17.86 15.50 46.84
CA ALA A 64 17.32 16.01 45.59
C ALA A 64 18.45 16.01 44.54
N SER A 65 18.59 14.91 43.82
CA SER A 65 19.34 14.89 42.57
C SER A 65 18.51 15.65 41.54
N ALA A 66 18.93 16.87 41.21
CA ALA A 66 18.38 17.58 40.06
C ALA A 66 18.74 16.77 38.82
N GLU A 67 17.74 16.05 38.29
CA GLU A 67 17.79 15.47 36.96
C GLU A 67 18.10 16.60 35.96
N PRO A 68 19.12 16.47 35.08
CA PRO A 68 19.31 17.40 34.00
C PRO A 68 18.00 17.49 33.21
N GLY A 69 17.35 18.65 33.25
CA GLY A 69 16.14 18.89 32.50
C GLY A 69 16.40 18.57 31.03
N GLU A 70 15.80 17.48 30.57
CA GLU A 70 15.78 17.12 29.16
C GLU A 70 15.16 18.32 28.42
N ALA A 71 15.99 19.01 27.63
CA ALA A 71 15.50 20.05 26.74
C ALA A 71 14.34 19.44 25.95
N PRO A 72 13.20 20.14 25.79
CA PRO A 72 12.08 19.60 25.02
C PRO A 72 12.62 19.12 23.68
N ALA A 73 12.44 17.82 23.39
CA ALA A 73 12.77 17.28 22.09
C ALA A 73 12.09 18.15 21.02
N PRO A 74 12.76 18.42 19.88
CA PRO A 74 12.09 19.08 18.78
C PRO A 74 10.79 18.32 18.48
N PRO A 75 9.69 19.02 18.17
CA PRO A 75 8.41 18.36 17.92
C PRO A 75 8.63 17.27 16.88
N ALA A 76 8.13 16.07 17.18
CA ALA A 76 8.21 14.96 16.25
C ALA A 76 7.57 15.40 14.92
N ASP A 77 8.27 15.18 13.81
CA ASP A 77 7.71 15.30 12.47
C ASP A 77 6.62 14.23 12.31
N GLU A 78 5.41 14.55 12.74
CA GLU A 78 4.30 13.62 12.70
C GLU A 78 3.66 13.58 11.32
N ALA A 79 3.25 12.38 10.91
CA ALA A 79 2.39 12.23 9.75
C ALA A 79 1.04 12.92 9.98
N THR A 80 0.50 13.52 8.92
CA THR A 80 -0.84 14.11 8.89
C THR A 80 -1.80 13.17 8.15
N PRO A 81 -3.08 13.14 8.52
CA PRO A 81 -4.07 12.39 7.76
C PRO A 81 -4.18 12.93 6.33
N VAL A 82 -4.16 12.03 5.34
CA VAL A 82 -4.22 12.39 3.91
C VAL A 82 -5.56 13.03 3.49
N GLY A 83 -6.59 12.95 4.32
CA GLY A 83 -7.85 13.68 4.15
C GLY A 83 -8.78 13.14 3.05
N VAL A 84 -8.42 12.04 2.38
CA VAL A 84 -9.24 11.39 1.33
C VAL A 84 -9.56 9.95 1.70
N THR A 85 -10.73 9.48 1.27
CA THR A 85 -11.14 8.06 1.35
C THR A 85 -10.72 7.29 0.09
N CYS A 86 -10.81 5.95 0.11
CA CYS A 86 -10.50 5.15 -1.07
C CYS A 86 -11.37 5.46 -2.30
N GLN A 87 -12.64 5.81 -2.07
CA GLN A 87 -13.58 6.20 -3.14
C GLN A 87 -13.32 7.62 -3.67
N GLN A 88 -12.51 8.41 -2.97
CA GLN A 88 -12.06 9.73 -3.43
C GLN A 88 -10.68 9.64 -4.07
N LEU A 89 -9.79 8.78 -3.54
CA LEU A 89 -8.45 8.58 -4.08
C LEU A 89 -8.50 7.99 -5.50
N ILE A 90 -9.27 6.92 -5.69
CA ILE A 90 -9.64 6.41 -7.00
C ILE A 90 -11.16 6.32 -7.04
N THR A 91 -11.79 7.17 -7.85
CA THR A 91 -13.25 7.16 -7.94
C THR A 91 -13.75 5.90 -8.66
N PRO A 92 -15.01 5.50 -8.46
CA PRO A 92 -15.61 4.40 -9.23
C PRO A 92 -15.49 4.58 -10.75
N ASP A 93 -15.63 5.82 -11.23
CA ASP A 93 -15.54 6.13 -12.66
C ASP A 93 -14.11 5.94 -13.19
N ASP A 94 -13.09 6.36 -12.43
CA ASP A 94 -11.69 6.15 -12.81
C ASP A 94 -11.29 4.69 -12.75
N LEU A 95 -11.75 3.97 -11.73
CA LEU A 95 -11.50 2.54 -11.61
C LEU A 95 -12.10 1.78 -12.80
N TYR A 96 -13.34 2.13 -13.18
CA TYR A 96 -14.01 1.57 -14.33
C TYR A 96 -13.31 1.91 -15.65
N ALA A 97 -12.86 3.16 -15.80
CA ALA A 97 -12.10 3.62 -16.96
C ALA A 97 -10.74 2.92 -17.09
N TYR A 98 -10.09 2.58 -15.98
CA TYR A 98 -8.86 1.80 -15.95
C TYR A 98 -9.12 0.33 -16.29
N ASN A 99 -10.04 -0.32 -15.57
CA ASN A 99 -10.42 -1.70 -15.83
C ASN A 99 -11.80 -2.03 -15.24
N PRO A 100 -12.83 -2.30 -16.07
CA PRO A 100 -14.18 -2.57 -15.60
C PRO A 100 -14.33 -3.90 -14.84
N ASN A 101 -13.31 -4.75 -14.84
CA ASN A 101 -13.28 -5.98 -14.04
C ASN A 101 -12.67 -5.78 -12.64
N LEU A 102 -12.23 -4.58 -12.26
CA LEU A 102 -11.79 -4.31 -10.90
C LEU A 102 -12.96 -3.91 -10.01
N ALA A 103 -12.92 -4.38 -8.76
CA ALA A 103 -13.78 -3.89 -7.70
C ALA A 103 -12.92 -3.53 -6.47
N HIS A 104 -13.32 -2.47 -5.77
CA HIS A 104 -12.79 -2.18 -4.43
C HIS A 104 -13.25 -3.26 -3.46
N ILE A 105 -12.33 -3.73 -2.61
CA ILE A 105 -12.63 -4.71 -1.58
C ILE A 105 -12.68 -4.00 -0.23
N ASP A 106 -13.90 -3.68 0.21
CA ASP A 106 -14.11 -2.97 1.46
C ASP A 106 -13.64 -3.80 2.67
N GLY A 107 -12.91 -3.15 3.57
CA GLY A 107 -12.46 -3.75 4.82
C GLY A 107 -11.26 -4.69 4.70
N GLU A 108 -10.72 -4.91 3.49
CA GLU A 108 -9.49 -5.68 3.32
C GLU A 108 -8.27 -4.81 3.63
N ALA A 109 -7.48 -5.23 4.62
CA ALA A 109 -6.25 -4.53 4.97
C ALA A 109 -5.12 -4.92 4.00
N PRO A 110 -4.22 -3.98 3.64
CA PRO A 110 -3.02 -4.31 2.88
C PRO A 110 -2.15 -5.29 3.66
N ALA A 111 -1.48 -6.20 2.95
CA ALA A 111 -0.59 -7.17 3.58
C ALA A 111 0.52 -6.47 4.39
N ALA A 112 0.90 -7.08 5.52
CA ALA A 112 1.94 -6.51 6.39
C ALA A 112 3.28 -6.36 5.64
N GLY A 113 4.03 -5.30 5.97
CA GLY A 113 5.31 -5.00 5.33
C GLY A 113 5.23 -4.42 3.91
N THR A 114 4.03 -4.30 3.34
CA THR A 114 3.82 -3.64 2.04
C THR A 114 3.82 -2.11 2.16
N PRO A 115 4.01 -1.39 1.04
CA PRO A 115 3.82 0.07 1.01
C PRO A 115 2.45 0.52 1.51
N GLY A 116 1.37 -0.22 1.18
CA GLY A 116 0.03 0.09 1.65
C GLY A 116 -0.09 0.02 3.17
N ALA A 117 0.49 -1.00 3.82
CA ALA A 117 0.50 -1.09 5.28
C ALA A 117 1.29 0.07 5.92
N ARG A 118 2.41 0.49 5.30
CA ARG A 118 3.17 1.66 5.73
C ARG A 118 2.38 2.96 5.61
N ALA A 119 1.60 3.14 4.52
CA ALA A 119 0.75 4.30 4.34
C ALA A 119 -0.32 4.40 5.44
N VAL A 120 -1.00 3.29 5.77
CA VAL A 120 -1.98 3.24 6.86
C VAL A 120 -1.34 3.57 8.22
N ALA A 121 -0.15 3.02 8.49
CA ALA A 121 0.60 3.34 9.72
C ALA A 121 0.98 4.83 9.80
N ALA A 122 1.19 5.48 8.64
CA ALA A 122 1.42 6.91 8.51
C ALA A 122 0.11 7.74 8.41
N LYS A 123 -0.99 7.27 9.01
CA LYS A 123 -2.32 7.94 9.00
C LYS A 123 -2.90 8.18 7.59
N GLY A 124 -2.39 7.47 6.58
CA GLY A 124 -2.88 7.50 5.21
C GLY A 124 -3.99 6.49 4.93
N VAL A 125 -4.22 6.22 3.64
CA VAL A 125 -5.18 5.21 3.17
C VAL A 125 -4.49 4.18 2.29
N ALA A 126 -5.01 2.96 2.31
CA ALA A 126 -4.64 1.90 1.37
C ALA A 126 -5.90 1.20 0.89
N CYS A 127 -6.04 1.13 -0.43
CA CYS A 127 -7.23 0.73 -1.14
C CYS A 127 -6.91 -0.52 -1.93
N VAL A 128 -7.58 -1.61 -1.59
CA VAL A 128 -7.37 -2.92 -2.21
C VAL A 128 -8.41 -3.09 -3.30
N TYR A 129 -7.95 -3.28 -4.53
CA TYR A 129 -8.78 -3.58 -5.68
C TYR A 129 -8.47 -4.98 -6.17
N ARG A 130 -9.50 -5.73 -6.57
CA ARG A 130 -9.34 -7.08 -7.08
C ARG A 130 -10.00 -7.24 -8.43
N ASN A 131 -9.30 -7.89 -9.34
CA ASN A 131 -9.86 -8.28 -10.62
C ASN A 131 -10.83 -9.43 -10.40
N LEU A 132 -12.10 -9.25 -10.78
CA LEU A 132 -13.19 -10.19 -10.54
C LEU A 132 -13.07 -11.47 -11.38
N THR A 133 -12.22 -11.47 -12.41
CA THR A 133 -12.00 -12.63 -13.29
C THR A 133 -10.68 -13.34 -12.99
N SER A 134 -9.57 -12.59 -12.85
CA SER A 134 -8.24 -13.18 -12.60
C SER A 134 -7.90 -13.31 -11.11
N ASN A 135 -8.66 -12.65 -10.23
CA ASN A 135 -8.39 -12.56 -8.80
C ASN A 135 -7.06 -11.88 -8.44
N GLU A 136 -6.45 -11.17 -9.40
CA GLU A 136 -5.24 -10.37 -9.18
C GLU A 136 -5.58 -9.13 -8.36
N THR A 137 -4.65 -8.73 -7.49
CA THR A 137 -4.83 -7.62 -6.56
C THR A 137 -3.97 -6.44 -6.95
N ILE A 138 -4.57 -5.24 -6.93
CA ILE A 138 -3.87 -3.96 -7.02
C ILE A 138 -4.09 -3.23 -5.71
N VAL A 139 -3.03 -2.71 -5.11
CA VAL A 139 -3.12 -1.85 -3.93
C VAL A 139 -2.68 -0.45 -4.31
N VAL A 140 -3.57 0.52 -4.11
CA VAL A 140 -3.27 1.95 -4.24
C VAL A 140 -3.27 2.55 -2.85
N SER A 141 -2.22 3.26 -2.47
CA SER A 141 -2.16 3.93 -1.18
C SER A 141 -1.57 5.33 -1.28
N ALA A 142 -2.00 6.18 -0.36
CA ALA A 142 -1.52 7.54 -0.22
C ALA A 142 -1.34 7.89 1.25
N SER A 143 -0.30 8.64 1.57
CA SER A 143 -0.06 9.20 2.90
C SER A 143 0.58 10.58 2.80
N THR A 144 0.56 11.31 3.91
CA THR A 144 1.25 12.60 4.07
C THR A 144 2.26 12.46 5.22
N PRO A 145 3.43 11.84 4.96
CA PRO A 145 4.48 11.70 5.97
C PRO A 145 5.03 13.06 6.39
N GLY A 146 5.58 13.15 7.60
CA GLY A 146 6.37 14.33 7.99
C GLY A 146 7.60 14.51 7.07
N PRO A 147 8.12 15.74 6.91
CA PRO A 147 9.20 16.07 5.97
C PRO A 147 10.48 15.24 6.16
N THR A 148 10.84 14.91 7.41
CA THR A 148 11.95 13.97 7.67
C THR A 148 11.71 12.59 7.06
N ALA A 149 10.51 12.03 7.25
CA ALA A 149 10.15 10.71 6.70
C ALA A 149 10.03 10.74 5.16
N LEU A 150 9.52 11.82 4.58
CA LEU A 150 9.46 12.00 3.13
C LEU A 150 10.86 12.06 2.51
N THR A 151 11.80 12.72 3.18
CA THR A 151 13.21 12.78 2.75
C THR A 151 13.88 11.41 2.81
N GLN A 152 13.61 10.64 3.87
CA GLN A 152 14.10 9.26 3.98
C GLN A 152 13.51 8.37 2.88
N ALA A 153 12.20 8.46 2.63
CA ALA A 153 11.55 7.71 1.55
C ALA A 153 12.18 8.02 0.19
N ARG A 154 12.46 9.29 -0.12
CA ARG A 154 13.18 9.67 -1.36
C ARG A 154 14.56 9.02 -1.46
N ALA A 155 15.33 9.03 -0.37
CA ALA A 155 16.67 8.43 -0.33
C ALA A 155 16.61 6.90 -0.52
N GLU A 156 15.67 6.22 0.13
CA GLU A 156 15.46 4.78 0.00
C GLU A 156 15.04 4.39 -1.43
N LEU A 157 14.10 5.13 -2.02
CA LEU A 157 13.65 4.90 -3.39
C LEU A 157 14.77 5.10 -4.41
N SER A 158 15.58 6.14 -4.22
CA SER A 158 16.75 6.39 -5.07
C SER A 158 17.81 5.30 -5.00
N ALA A 159 17.89 4.58 -3.86
CA ALA A 159 18.82 3.48 -3.67
C ALA A 159 18.28 2.11 -4.14
N SER A 160 16.97 1.92 -4.15
CA SER A 160 16.34 0.60 -4.29
C SER A 160 15.43 0.43 -5.51
N ALA A 161 15.03 1.52 -6.16
CA ALA A 161 14.11 1.51 -7.30
C ALA A 161 14.67 2.33 -8.47
N THR A 162 14.09 2.14 -9.66
CA THR A 162 14.52 2.85 -10.88
C THR A 162 13.68 4.11 -11.06
N PRO A 163 14.26 5.29 -11.28
CA PRO A 163 13.50 6.49 -11.62
C PRO A 163 12.61 6.27 -12.84
N ALA A 164 11.38 6.80 -12.80
CA ALA A 164 10.40 6.62 -13.86
C ALA A 164 9.57 7.89 -14.06
N ASP A 165 9.47 8.32 -15.32
CA ASP A 165 8.66 9.47 -15.73
C ASP A 165 7.18 9.08 -15.95
N GLY A 166 6.31 10.09 -16.00
CA GLY A 166 4.90 9.93 -16.35
C GLY A 166 4.00 9.40 -15.24
N LEU A 167 4.50 9.29 -14.01
CA LEU A 167 3.73 8.78 -12.87
C LEU A 167 2.92 9.86 -12.12
N GLY A 168 3.05 11.13 -12.49
CA GLY A 168 2.33 12.26 -11.87
C GLY A 168 3.14 13.05 -10.84
N GLY A 169 4.44 12.78 -10.70
CA GLY A 169 5.34 13.47 -9.78
C GLY A 169 6.77 12.95 -9.91
N GLU A 170 7.56 13.11 -8.84
CA GLU A 170 8.88 12.47 -8.74
C GLU A 170 8.66 10.97 -8.52
N GLY A 171 8.93 10.16 -9.54
CA GLY A 171 8.48 8.77 -9.61
C GLY A 171 9.61 7.75 -9.65
N TRP A 172 9.36 6.59 -9.03
CA TRP A 172 10.22 5.41 -9.10
C TRP A 172 9.38 4.16 -9.32
N PHE A 173 9.98 3.16 -9.98
CA PHE A 173 9.39 1.85 -10.18
C PHE A 173 10.37 0.74 -9.81
N GLY A 174 9.87 -0.27 -9.11
CA GLY A 174 10.64 -1.46 -8.75
C GLY A 174 9.75 -2.52 -8.10
N GLY A 175 10.02 -3.79 -8.40
CA GLY A 175 9.32 -4.93 -7.77
C GLY A 175 7.79 -4.87 -7.90
N GLY A 176 7.26 -4.50 -9.07
CA GLY A 176 5.82 -4.38 -9.31
C GLY A 176 5.15 -3.21 -8.57
N THR A 177 5.94 -2.25 -8.07
CA THR A 177 5.44 -1.07 -7.35
C THR A 177 5.90 0.20 -8.03
N ALA A 178 4.95 1.07 -8.38
CA ALA A 178 5.20 2.47 -8.67
C ALA A 178 5.06 3.29 -7.39
N THR A 179 6.03 4.14 -7.09
CA THR A 179 6.01 5.08 -5.96
C THR A 179 6.22 6.49 -6.48
N VAL A 180 5.43 7.44 -6.01
CA VAL A 180 5.46 8.84 -6.42
C VAL A 180 5.50 9.72 -5.18
N ILE A 181 6.40 10.69 -5.19
CA ILE A 181 6.38 11.82 -4.26
C ILE A 181 5.82 13.03 -5.01
N ALA A 182 4.68 13.54 -4.55
CA ALA A 182 3.98 14.69 -5.14
C ALA A 182 3.72 15.72 -4.04
N GLY A 183 4.54 16.77 -3.98
CA GLY A 183 4.51 17.73 -2.87
C GLY A 183 4.88 17.06 -1.55
N GLU A 184 3.96 17.09 -0.60
CA GLU A 184 4.08 16.43 0.72
C GLU A 184 3.51 15.00 0.74
N HIS A 185 2.92 14.55 -0.36
CA HIS A 185 2.25 13.26 -0.44
C HIS A 185 3.16 12.17 -0.99
N LEU A 186 3.04 10.98 -0.42
CA LEU A 186 3.65 9.75 -0.91
C LEU A 186 2.54 8.82 -1.41
N VAL A 187 2.55 8.52 -2.71
CA VAL A 187 1.58 7.63 -3.37
C VAL A 187 2.29 6.38 -3.83
N THR A 188 1.68 5.21 -3.62
CA THR A 188 2.19 3.94 -4.16
C THR A 188 1.07 3.14 -4.82
N VAL A 189 1.41 2.50 -5.93
CA VAL A 189 0.53 1.59 -6.66
C VAL A 189 1.30 0.30 -6.90
N SER A 190 0.84 -0.81 -6.33
CA SER A 190 1.54 -2.09 -6.35
C SER A 190 0.66 -3.24 -6.84
N SER A 191 1.23 -4.11 -7.68
CA SER A 191 0.63 -5.38 -8.10
C SER A 191 1.68 -6.28 -8.73
N ASP A 192 1.50 -7.60 -8.60
CA ASP A 192 2.36 -8.59 -9.27
C ASP A 192 2.23 -8.56 -10.80
N ILE A 193 1.16 -7.96 -11.33
CA ILE A 193 0.96 -7.81 -12.78
C ILE A 193 1.74 -6.65 -13.38
N PHE A 194 2.26 -5.75 -12.55
CA PHE A 194 3.00 -4.59 -13.03
C PHE A 194 4.44 -5.00 -13.35
N THR A 195 4.78 -4.92 -14.63
CA THR A 195 6.11 -5.28 -15.15
C THR A 195 6.89 -4.04 -15.61
N ALA A 196 6.19 -2.93 -15.83
CA ALA A 196 6.75 -1.65 -16.21
C ALA A 196 6.02 -0.48 -15.52
N PRO A 197 6.64 0.70 -15.42
CA PRO A 197 6.00 1.89 -14.85
C PRO A 197 4.68 2.27 -15.55
N ALA A 198 4.62 2.06 -16.87
CA ALA A 198 3.45 2.37 -17.68
C ALA A 198 2.19 1.59 -17.25
N ASP A 199 2.36 0.39 -16.67
CA ASP A 199 1.23 -0.44 -16.21
C ASP A 199 0.51 0.21 -15.02
N ALA A 200 1.23 0.98 -14.19
CA ALA A 200 0.69 1.66 -13.01
C ALA A 200 0.38 3.15 -13.25
N ALA A 201 0.87 3.73 -14.35
CA ALA A 201 0.90 5.18 -14.56
C ALA A 201 -0.49 5.84 -14.51
N GLN A 202 -1.53 5.22 -15.09
CA GLN A 202 -2.88 5.77 -15.02
C GLN A 202 -3.37 5.85 -13.58
N LEU A 203 -3.20 4.79 -12.79
CA LEU A 203 -3.65 4.77 -11.40
C LEU A 203 -2.85 5.72 -10.51
N THR A 204 -1.52 5.84 -10.72
CA THR A 204 -0.71 6.81 -9.93
C THR A 204 -1.10 8.25 -10.26
N THR A 205 -1.28 8.57 -11.55
CA THR A 205 -1.65 9.93 -11.97
C THR A 205 -3.05 10.31 -11.50
N THR A 206 -4.03 9.41 -11.60
CA THR A 206 -5.37 9.59 -11.03
C THR A 206 -5.28 9.82 -9.52
N ALA A 207 -4.60 8.95 -8.78
CA ALA A 207 -4.46 9.07 -7.33
C ALA A 207 -3.87 10.42 -6.93
N VAL A 208 -2.77 10.84 -7.57
CA VAL A 208 -2.12 12.14 -7.30
C VAL A 208 -3.07 13.30 -7.59
N SER A 209 -3.87 13.23 -8.66
CA SER A 209 -4.79 14.31 -9.04
C SER A 209 -5.96 14.53 -8.07
N HIS A 210 -6.27 13.55 -7.22
CA HIS A 210 -7.34 13.64 -6.22
C HIS A 210 -6.86 13.98 -4.82
N LEU A 211 -5.56 14.16 -4.63
CA LEU A 211 -5.02 14.58 -3.35
C LEU A 211 -5.29 16.08 -3.10
N PRO A 212 -5.48 16.47 -1.82
CA PRO A 212 -5.71 17.85 -1.43
C PRO A 212 -4.47 18.74 -1.62
#